data_AF-A0A7J4EX75-F1
#
_entry.id   AF-A0A7J4EX75-F1
#
_cell.length_a   1.000
_cell.length_b   1.000
_cell.length_c   1.000
_cell.angle_alpha   90.00
_cell.angle_beta   90.00
_cell.angle_gamma   90.00
#
_symmetry.space_group_name_H-M   'P 1'
#
loop_
_entity.id
_entity.type
_entity.pdbx_description
1 polymer ?
#
loop_
_entity_poly.entity_id
_entity_poly.type
_entity_poly.pdbx_seq_one_letter_code
_entity_poly.pdbx_strand_id
1 'polypeptide(L)' 'MRIKVGVLGATGSVGQRFVQLLEDHPFFELEVLAASE' A
#
# COMPACT_ATOMS: atom_id res chain seq x y z
N MET A 1 -9.11 4.88 -14.70
CA MET A 1 -7.80 5.47 -14.34
C MET A 1 -7.67 5.33 -12.82
N ARG A 2 -6.61 4.72 -12.30
CA ARG A 2 -6.40 4.51 -10.86
C ARG A 2 -5.41 5.53 -10.30
N ILE A 3 -5.57 5.90 -9.03
CA ILE A 3 -4.70 6.83 -8.31
C ILE A 3 -3.55 6.04 -7.71
N LYS A 4 -2.32 6.47 -8.03
CA LYS A 4 -1.09 5.87 -7.50
C LYS A 4 -0.89 6.27 -6.04
N VAL A 5 -0.64 5.30 -5.18
CA VAL A 5 -0.44 5.50 -3.73
C VAL A 5 0.77 4.73 -3.22
N GLY A 6 1.31 5.16 -2.08
CA GLY A 6 2.38 4.46 -1.37
C GLY A 6 2.02 4.16 0.08
N VAL A 7 2.58 3.08 0.63
CA VAL A 7 2.45 2.71 2.04
C VAL A 7 3.79 2.91 2.75
N LEU A 8 3.81 3.77 3.76
CA LEU A 8 4.93 3.96 4.68
C LEU A 8 4.77 3.03 5.90
N GLY A 9 5.85 2.39 6.34
CA GLY A 9 5.79 1.39 7.40
C GLY A 9 5.18 0.07 6.93
N ALA A 10 5.41 -0.31 5.67
CA ALA A 10 4.80 -1.47 5.01
C ALA A 10 5.07 -2.82 5.73
N THR A 11 6.16 -2.93 6.49
CA THR A 11 6.52 -4.14 7.26
C THR A 11 5.72 -4.31 8.55
N GLY A 12 5.15 -3.23 9.10
CA GLY A 12 4.31 -3.29 10.30
C GLY A 12 2.97 -3.96 10.03
N SER A 13 2.30 -4.42 11.08
CA SER A 13 0.99 -5.09 10.97
C SER A 13 -0.07 -4.23 10.26
N VAL A 14 -0.05 -2.92 10.50
CA VAL A 14 -0.94 -1.95 9.82
C VAL A 14 -0.56 -1.80 8.34
N GLY A 15 0.74 -1.71 8.04
CA GLY A 15 1.24 -1.59 6.67
C GLY A 15 0.86 -2.79 5.82
N GLN A 16 1.09 -4.00 6.32
CA GLN A 16 0.70 -5.24 5.66
C GLN A 16 -0.82 -5.31 5.42
N ARG A 17 -1.63 -4.83 6.37
CA ARG A 17 -3.08 -4.77 6.18
C ARG A 17 -3.48 -3.78 5.09
N PHE A 18 -2.82 -2.63 4.98
CA PHE A 18 -3.04 -1.71 3.87
C PHE A 18 -2.68 -2.33 2.52
N VAL A 19 -1.59 -3.09 2.44
CA VAL A 19 -1.22 -3.81 1.20
C VAL A 19 -2.35 -4.76 0.77
N GLN A 20 -2.89 -5.55 1.70
CA GLN A 20 -4.02 -6.45 1.41
C GLN A 20 -5.29 -5.72 0.98
N LEU A 21 -5.59 -4.57 1.59
CA LEU A 21 -6.79 -3.79 1.25
C LEU A 21 -6.67 -3.06 -0.08
N LEU A 22 -5.44 -2.77 -0.51
CA LEU A 22 -5.15 -2.14 -1.80
C LEU A 22 -5.09 -3.15 -2.95
N GLU A 23 -5.04 -4.45 -2.64
CA GLU A 23 -5.15 -5.52 -3.63
C GLU A 23 -6.48 -5.39 -4.39
N ASP A 24 -6.40 -5.29 -5.72
CA ASP A 24 -7.53 -5.10 -6.63
C ASP A 24 -8.46 -3.92 -6.31
N HIS A 25 -7.95 -2.88 -5.64
CA HIS A 25 -8.77 -1.74 -5.28
C HIS A 25 -9.25 -0.97 -6.53
N PRO A 26 -10.56 -0.64 -6.64
CA PRO A 26 -11.13 -0.05 -7.86
C PRO A 26 -10.58 1.34 -8.17
N PHE A 27 -10.08 2.05 -7.16
CA PHE A 27 -9.62 3.44 -7.28
C PHE A 27 -8.11 3.62 -7.09
N PHE A 28 -7.44 2.68 -6.42
CA PHE A 28 -6.06 2.86 -5.97
C PHE A 28 -5.16 1.78 -6.54
N GLU A 29 -3.95 2.19 -6.90
CA GLU A 29 -2.90 1.30 -7.36
C GLU A 29 -1.67 1.53 -6.49
N LEU A 30 -1.25 0.48 -5.80
CA LEU A 30 -0.09 0.53 -4.91
C LEU A 30 1.20 0.56 -5.73
N GLU A 31 1.92 1.69 -5.70
CA GLU A 31 3.14 1.90 -6.47
C GLU A 31 4.41 1.85 -5.61
N VAL A 32 4.32 2.28 -4.34
CA VAL A 32 5.49 2.40 -3.46
C VAL A 32 5.25 1.71 -2.12
N LEU A 33 6.22 0.90 -1.70
CA LEU A 33 6.31 0.36 -0.35
C LEU A 33 7.59 0.89 0.30
N ALA A 34 7.44 1.54 1.45
CA ALA A 34 8.57 1.99 2.24
C ALA A 34 8.47 1.43 3.66
N ALA A 35 9.61 1.05 4.22
CA ALA A 35 9.77 0.65 5.61
C ALA A 35 11.02 1.32 6.18
N SER A 36 11.23 1.22 7.49
CA SER A 36 12.52 1.56 8.08
C SER A 36 13.61 0.62 7.54
N GLU A 37 14.86 1.08 7.54
CA GLU A 37 16.02 0.19 7.44
C GLU A 37 16.06 -0.82 8.61
#